data_AF-A0A7C2PZJ2-F1
#
_entry.id   AF-A0A7C2PZJ2-F1
#
_cell.length_a   1.000
_cell.length_b   1.000
_cell.length_c   1.000
_cell.angle_alpha   90.00
_cell.angle_beta   90.00
_cell.angle_gamma   90.00
#
_symmetry.space_group_name_H-M   'P 1'
#
loop_
_entity.id
_entity.type
_entity.pdbx_description
1 polymer ?
#
loop_
_entity_poly.entity_id
_entity_poly.type
_entity_poly.pdbx_seq_one_letter_code
_entity_poly.pdbx_strand_id
1 'polypeptide(L)' 'MSKLISVSWKELVKRLKEMGFEDSYYSGKHPFMVKSDLTLTIPNPHRKKIGVPLLSRILKQAGISRDEWIGK' A
#
# COMPACT_ATOMS: atom_id res chain seq x y z
N MET A 1 -1.34 -0.01 -19.82
CA MET A 1 -1.19 -0.23 -18.36
C MET A 1 0.05 0.47 -17.87
N SER A 2 -0.08 1.38 -16.91
CA SER A 2 1.07 2.10 -16.37
C SER A 2 2.00 1.17 -15.57
N LYS A 3 3.31 1.39 -15.71
CA LYS A 3 4.35 0.48 -15.20
C LYS A 3 4.57 0.73 -13.70
N LEU A 4 4.25 -0.27 -12.88
CA LEU A 4 4.57 -0.24 -11.45
C LEU A 4 6.08 -0.43 -11.25
N ILE A 5 6.63 0.32 -10.28
CA ILE A 5 8.00 0.18 -9.79
C ILE A 5 8.00 -0.27 -8.33
N SER A 6 9.10 -0.87 -7.88
CA SER A 6 9.23 -1.25 -6.48
C SER A 6 9.35 -0.02 -5.58
N VAL A 7 8.63 -0.03 -4.45
CA VAL A 7 8.55 1.10 -3.51
C VAL A 7 9.09 0.71 -2.15
N SER A 8 9.52 1.69 -1.36
CA SER A 8 9.85 1.43 0.05
C SER A 8 8.57 1.25 0.87
N TRP A 9 8.69 0.65 2.06
CA TRP A 9 7.55 0.57 2.98
C TRP A 9 7.01 1.95 3.38
N LYS A 10 7.92 2.90 3.64
CA LYS A 10 7.56 4.29 3.98
C LYS A 10 6.79 4.97 2.83
N GLU A 11 7.22 4.73 1.59
CA GLU A 11 6.55 5.26 0.41
C GLU A 11 5.15 4.65 0.23
N LEU A 12 5.01 3.34 0.46
CA LEU A 12 3.70 2.69 0.43
C LEU A 12 2.73 3.35 1.41
N VAL A 13 3.13 3.48 2.68
CA VAL A 13 2.29 4.07 3.72
C VAL A 13 1.97 5.52 3.41
N LYS A 14 2.96 6.32 3.00
CA LYS A 14 2.76 7.73 2.66
C LYS A 14 1.71 7.91 1.56
N ARG A 15 1.82 7.16 0.45
CA ARG A 15 0.86 7.28 -0.65
C ARG A 15 -0.52 6.74 -0.31
N LEU A 16 -0.60 5.65 0.46
CA LEU A 16 -1.90 5.16 0.95
C LEU A 16 -2.59 6.25 1.79
N LYS A 17 -1.86 6.98 2.64
CA LYS A 17 -2.42 8.13 3.36
C LYS A 17 -2.94 9.23 2.43
N GLU A 18 -2.15 9.59 1.41
CA GLU A 18 -2.56 10.56 0.39
C GLU A 18 -3.84 10.12 -0.37
N MET A 19 -4.09 8.81 -0.45
CA MET A 19 -5.29 8.22 -1.05
C MET A 19 -6.45 8.02 -0.06
N GLY A 20 -6.34 8.57 1.15
CA GLY A 20 -7.38 8.59 2.16
C GLY A 20 -7.39 7.39 3.10
N PHE A 21 -6.31 6.62 3.18
CA PHE A 21 -6.13 5.66 4.28
C PHE A 21 -5.64 6.37 5.55
N GLU A 22 -6.07 5.87 6.70
CA GLU A 22 -5.63 6.31 8.02
C GLU A 22 -4.20 5.82 8.33
N ASP A 23 -3.73 6.13 9.54
CA ASP A 23 -2.42 5.69 10.00
C ASP A 23 -2.29 4.16 10.06
N SER A 24 -1.05 3.67 10.00
CA SER A 24 -0.80 2.23 10.11
C SER A 24 -0.93 1.78 11.55
N TYR A 25 -1.88 0.91 11.83
CA TYR A 25 -2.05 0.26 13.12
C TYR A 25 -1.22 -1.03 13.16
N TYR A 26 -0.48 -1.24 14.24
CA TYR A 26 0.27 -2.47 14.47
C TYR A 26 -0.53 -3.41 15.37
N SER A 27 -1.12 -4.45 14.78
CA SER A 27 -1.69 -5.56 15.54
C SER A 27 -0.90 -6.84 15.25
N GLY A 28 0.05 -7.15 16.14
CA GLY A 28 0.83 -8.39 16.08
C GLY A 28 1.74 -8.51 14.84
N LYS A 29 1.43 -9.45 13.95
CA LYS A 29 2.36 -9.92 12.90
C LYS A 29 2.49 -8.99 11.70
N HIS A 30 1.44 -8.26 11.30
CA HIS A 30 1.46 -7.37 10.13
C HIS A 30 0.68 -6.09 10.43
N PRO A 31 1.20 -4.91 10.05
CA PRO A 31 0.45 -3.68 10.17
C PRO A 31 -0.73 -3.66 9.20
N PHE A 32 -1.73 -2.86 9.52
CA PHE A 32 -2.88 -2.60 8.64
C PHE A 32 -3.21 -1.11 8.59
N MET A 33 -3.86 -0.68 7.53
CA MET A 33 -4.38 0.68 7.35
C MET A 33 -5.87 0.59 7.05
N VAL A 34 -6.65 1.56 7.50
CA VAL A 34 -8.12 1.57 7.33
C VAL A 34 -8.52 2.74 6.44
N LYS A 35 -9.52 2.54 5.59
CA LYS A 35 -10.18 3.59 4.81
C LYS A 35 -11.67 3.30 4.81
N SER A 36 -12.44 4.06 5.59
CA SER A 36 -13.87 3.79 5.78
C SER A 36 -14.11 2.33 6.18
N ASP A 37 -14.82 1.54 5.36
CA ASP A 37 -15.12 0.13 5.65
C ASP A 37 -14.03 -0.85 5.15
N LEU A 38 -12.94 -0.35 4.57
CA LEU A 38 -11.86 -1.15 4.00
C LEU A 38 -10.67 -1.23 4.96
N THR A 39 -10.34 -2.45 5.40
CA THR A 39 -9.12 -2.75 6.15
C THR A 39 -8.07 -3.39 5.24
N LEU A 40 -6.93 -2.73 5.07
CA LEU A 40 -5.84 -3.17 4.20
C LEU A 40 -4.64 -3.64 5.04
N THR A 41 -4.34 -4.94 5.01
CA THR A 41 -3.11 -5.46 5.61
C THR A 41 -1.90 -5.11 4.74
N ILE A 42 -0.86 -4.54 5.34
CA ILE A 42 0.39 -4.16 4.68
C ILE A 42 1.56 -5.01 5.21
N PRO A 43 2.62 -5.23 4.41
CA PRO A 43 3.77 -6.00 4.86
C PRO A 43 4.47 -5.30 6.04
N ASN A 44 5.29 -6.05 6.78
CA ASN A 44 6.09 -5.46 7.84
C ASN A 44 7.12 -4.46 7.30
N PRO A 45 7.48 -3.44 8.09
CA PRO A 45 8.56 -2.53 7.76
C PRO A 45 9.88 -3.30 7.69
N HIS A 46 10.33 -3.59 6.47
CA HIS A 46 11.63 -4.19 6.19
C HIS A 46 12.53 -3.19 5.47
N ARG A 47 13.86 -3.43 5.51
CA ARG A 47 14.84 -2.63 4.75
C ARG A 47 14.76 -2.83 3.23
N LYS A 48 14.05 -3.86 2.76
CA LYS A 48 13.91 -4.19 1.34
C LYS A 48 12.74 -3.43 0.71
N LYS A 49 12.85 -3.12 -0.59
CA LYS A 49 11.73 -2.60 -1.37
C LYS A 49 10.65 -3.67 -1.53
N ILE A 50 9.40 -3.21 -1.58
CA ILE A 50 8.23 -4.00 -1.92
C ILE A 50 8.26 -4.21 -3.44
N GLY A 51 8.40 -5.47 -3.85
CA GLY A 51 8.42 -5.85 -5.26
C GLY A 51 7.06 -5.60 -5.93
N VAL A 52 7.09 -5.39 -7.25
CA VAL A 52 5.90 -5.14 -8.09
C VAL A 52 4.79 -6.20 -7.91
N PRO A 53 5.08 -7.52 -7.78
CA PRO A 53 4.03 -8.51 -7.57
C PRO A 53 3.26 -8.31 -6.26
N LEU A 54 3.97 -8.01 -5.17
CA LEU A 54 3.35 -7.77 -3.86
C LEU A 54 2.60 -6.45 -3.86
N LEU A 55 3.21 -5.38 -4.39
CA LEU A 55 2.57 -4.08 -4.53
C LEU A 55 1.25 -4.19 -5.33
N SER A 56 1.26 -4.90 -6.46
CA SER A 56 0.07 -5.06 -7.29
C SER A 56 -1.06 -5.81 -6.57
N ARG A 57 -0.75 -6.71 -5.63
CA ARG A 57 -1.77 -7.40 -4.81
C ARG A 57 -2.37 -6.46 -3.77
N ILE A 58 -1.52 -5.68 -3.09
CA ILE A 58 -1.95 -4.68 -2.10
C ILE A 58 -2.87 -3.66 -2.76
N LEU A 59 -2.48 -3.10 -3.92
CA LEU A 59 -3.30 -2.12 -4.64
C LEU A 59 -4.65 -2.71 -5.06
N LYS A 60 -4.67 -3.96 -5.53
CA LYS A 60 -5.91 -4.66 -5.88
C LYS A 60 -6.84 -4.82 -4.67
N GLN A 61 -6.30 -5.18 -3.50
CA GLN A 61 -7.09 -5.25 -2.26
C GLN A 61 -7.56 -3.88 -1.79
N ALA A 62 -6.77 -2.84 -2.05
CA ALA A 62 -7.09 -1.46 -1.73
C ALA A 62 -8.11 -0.82 -2.69
N GLY A 63 -8.49 -1.50 -3.77
CA GLY A 63 -9.34 -0.93 -4.83
C GLY A 63 -8.65 0.17 -5.65
N ILE A 64 -7.32 0.28 -5.60
CA ILE A 64 -6.54 1.31 -6.28
C ILE A 64 -6.03 0.76 -7.62
N SER A 65 -6.35 1.44 -8.72
CA SER A 65 -5.80 1.11 -10.04
C SER A 65 -4.33 1.52 -10.17
N ARG A 66 -3.63 0.96 -11.17
CA ARG A 66 -2.23 1.32 -11.43
C ARG A 66 -2.07 2.78 -11.85
N ASP A 67 -3.06 3.31 -12.55
CA ASP A 67 -3.05 4.68 -13.05
C ASP A 67 -3.26 5.67 -11.89
N GLU A 68 -4.22 5.41 -11.00
CA GLU A 68 -4.38 6.14 -9.73
C GLU A 68 -3.10 6.12 -8.89
N TRP A 69 -2.45 4.95 -8.76
CA TRP A 69 -1.18 4.81 -8.02
C TRP A 69 -0.03 5.63 -8.59
N ILE A 70 0.00 5.80 -9.91
CA ILE A 70 1.06 6.52 -10.63
C ILE A 70 0.72 8.02 -10.75
N GLY A 71 -0.51 8.42 -10.40
CA GLY A 71 -1.00 9.79 -10.52
C GLY A 71 -1.28 10.19 -11.97
N LYS A 72 -1.77 9.23 -12.79
CA LYS A 72 -2.24 9.48 -14.15
C LYS A 72 -3.74 9.64 -14.21
#